data_AF-A0A2N6DEP4-F1
#
_entry.id   AF-A0A2N6DEP4-F1
#
_cell.length_a   1.000
_cell.length_b   1.000
_cell.length_c   1.000
_cell.angle_alpha   90.00
_cell.angle_beta   90.00
_cell.angle_gamma   90.00
#
_symmetry.space_group_name_H-M   'P 1'
#
loop_
_entity.id
_entity.type
_entity.pdbx_description
1 polymer ?
#
loop_
_entity_poly.entity_id
_entity_poly.type
_entity_poly.pdbx_seq_one_letter_code
_entity_poly.pdbx_strand_id
1 'polypeptide(L)'
;MFLFGLAISFASSFTNYIVRVNQAQANVNEVITSKLAQSEGMLKKEIGDLKNTLSLTARFISEKNNQGANLLSGEVMKQYQKEMIIFAEMLQSITQFRYIDENGQEIIRVERPNKGDTVELVSEDRLQNKAHLYYFKETMALDEG
;
A
#
# COMPACT_ATOMS: atom_id res chain seq x y z
N MET A 1 -47.59 -36.97 35.15
CA MET A 1 -47.75 -35.88 34.17
C MET A 1 -46.69 -34.77 34.34
N PHE A 2 -46.47 -34.24 35.56
CA PHE A 2 -45.48 -33.18 35.82
C PHE A 2 -44.02 -33.51 35.45
N LEU A 3 -43.51 -34.70 35.80
CA LEU A 3 -42.13 -35.11 35.46
C LEU A 3 -41.85 -35.15 33.96
N PHE A 4 -42.87 -35.51 33.17
CA PHE A 4 -42.76 -35.55 31.71
C PHE A 4 -42.65 -34.15 31.10
N GLY A 5 -43.42 -33.18 31.61
CA GLY A 5 -43.32 -31.78 31.19
C GLY A 5 -41.98 -31.12 31.53
N LEU A 6 -41.36 -31.52 32.65
CA LEU A 6 -40.01 -31.07 33.01
C LEU A 6 -38.95 -31.63 32.06
N ALA A 7 -39.05 -32.92 31.71
CA ALA A 7 -38.12 -33.54 30.77
C ALA A 7 -38.18 -32.89 29.38
N ILE A 8 -39.39 -32.58 28.89
CA ILE A 8 -39.58 -31.88 27.61
C ILE A 8 -39.00 -30.47 27.68
N SER A 9 -39.32 -29.71 28.73
CA SER A 9 -38.79 -28.34 28.90
C SER A 9 -37.26 -28.31 28.95
N PHE A 10 -36.65 -29.30 29.64
CA PHE A 10 -35.19 -29.43 29.71
C PHE A 10 -34.60 -29.77 28.34
N ALA A 11 -35.16 -30.76 27.63
CA ALA A 11 -34.72 -31.11 26.29
C ALA A 11 -34.84 -29.92 25.31
N SER A 12 -35.95 -29.20 25.34
CA SER A 12 -36.16 -27.99 24.54
C SER A 12 -35.20 -26.86 24.91
N SER A 13 -34.89 -26.67 26.18
CA SER A 13 -33.89 -25.69 26.62
C SER A 13 -32.50 -26.06 26.11
N PHE A 14 -32.14 -27.33 26.19
CA PHE A 14 -30.86 -27.86 25.73
C PHE A 14 -30.70 -27.75 24.21
N THR A 15 -31.72 -28.11 23.42
CA THR A 15 -31.68 -27.94 21.96
C THR A 15 -31.59 -26.45 21.58
N ASN A 16 -32.37 -25.59 22.25
CA ASN A 16 -32.29 -24.15 22.04
C ASN A 16 -30.89 -23.59 22.36
N TYR A 17 -30.23 -24.10 23.41
CA TYR A 17 -28.87 -23.71 23.74
C TYR A 17 -27.87 -24.11 22.64
N ILE A 18 -27.92 -25.36 22.17
CA ILE A 18 -27.05 -25.82 21.07
C ILE A 18 -27.26 -25.00 19.80
N VAL A 19 -28.53 -24.74 19.42
CA VAL A 19 -28.85 -23.93 18.24
C VAL A 19 -28.29 -22.51 18.38
N ARG A 20 -28.41 -21.88 19.56
CA ARG A 20 -27.83 -20.55 19.80
C ARG A 20 -26.32 -20.53 19.71
N VAL A 21 -25.63 -21.55 20.22
CA VAL A 21 -24.17 -21.66 20.13
C VAL A 21 -23.73 -21.81 18.66
N ASN A 22 -24.41 -22.66 17.90
CA ASN A 22 -24.11 -22.85 16.47
C ASN A 22 -24.37 -21.58 15.65
N GLN A 23 -25.47 -20.87 15.92
CA GLN A 23 -25.76 -19.58 15.29
C GLN A 23 -24.74 -18.50 15.66
N ALA A 24 -24.33 -18.44 16.93
CA ALA A 24 -23.28 -17.51 17.36
C ALA A 24 -21.97 -17.78 16.62
N GLN A 25 -21.58 -19.05 16.47
CA GLN A 25 -20.40 -19.43 15.71
C GLN A 25 -20.52 -19.05 14.22
N ALA A 26 -21.68 -19.29 13.61
CA ALA A 26 -21.94 -18.93 12.21
C ALA A 26 -21.83 -17.41 11.99
N ASN A 27 -22.44 -16.60 12.86
CA ASN A 27 -22.37 -15.15 12.80
C ASN A 27 -20.92 -14.64 12.96
N VAL A 28 -20.14 -15.24 13.88
CA VAL A 28 -18.71 -14.89 14.05
C VAL A 28 -17.93 -15.20 12.78
N ASN A 29 -18.13 -16.37 12.18
CA ASN A 29 -17.46 -16.76 10.94
C ASN A 29 -17.84 -15.85 9.76
N GLU A 30 -19.10 -15.45 9.66
CA GLU A 30 -19.58 -14.51 8.65
C GLU A 30 -18.92 -13.14 8.81
N VAL A 31 -18.87 -12.61 10.04
CA VAL A 31 -18.20 -11.32 10.33
C VAL A 31 -16.71 -11.39 10.01
N ILE A 32 -16.02 -12.49 10.36
CA ILE A 32 -14.60 -12.69 10.03
C ILE A 32 -14.42 -12.69 8.51
N THR A 33 -15.24 -13.45 7.78
CA THR A 33 -15.15 -13.58 6.32
C THR A 33 -15.43 -12.25 5.63
N SER A 34 -16.45 -11.52 6.10
CA SER A 34 -16.81 -10.19 5.59
C SER A 34 -15.70 -9.17 5.83
N LYS A 35 -15.12 -9.14 7.05
CA LYS A 35 -13.99 -8.26 7.38
C LYS A 35 -12.75 -8.60 6.56
N LEU A 36 -12.48 -9.88 6.34
CA LEU A 36 -11.35 -10.33 5.52
C LEU A 36 -11.54 -9.87 4.07
N ALA A 37 -12.71 -10.13 3.48
CA ALA A 37 -13.04 -9.69 2.12
C ALA A 37 -12.99 -8.16 1.97
N GLN A 38 -13.46 -7.42 2.97
CA GLN A 38 -13.37 -5.96 2.99
C GLN A 38 -11.92 -5.49 3.05
N SER A 39 -11.10 -6.09 3.92
CA SER A 39 -9.67 -5.79 4.05
C SER A 39 -8.93 -6.09 2.75
N GLU A 40 -9.21 -7.22 2.11
CA GLU A 40 -8.65 -7.56 0.80
C GLU A 40 -9.06 -6.54 -0.28
N GLY A 41 -10.32 -6.12 -0.29
CA GLY A 41 -10.82 -5.09 -1.20
C GLY A 41 -10.10 -3.75 -1.01
N MET A 42 -9.90 -3.33 0.24
CA MET A 42 -9.17 -2.11 0.58
C MET A 42 -7.71 -2.18 0.13
N LEU A 43 -7.02 -3.30 0.40
CA LEU A 43 -5.64 -3.51 -0.02
C LEU A 43 -5.49 -3.52 -1.54
N LYS A 44 -6.38 -4.21 -2.26
CA LYS A 44 -6.37 -4.24 -3.72
C LYS A 44 -6.57 -2.84 -4.31
N LYS A 45 -7.47 -2.05 -3.72
CA LYS A 45 -7.68 -0.66 -4.13
C LYS A 45 -6.42 0.17 -3.90
N GLU A 46 -5.84 0.11 -2.72
CA GLU A 46 -4.63 0.89 -2.39
C GLU A 46 -3.45 0.52 -3.29
N ILE A 47 -3.22 -0.77 -3.55
CA ILE A 47 -2.20 -1.24 -4.50
C ILE A 47 -2.51 -0.76 -5.93
N GLY A 48 -3.77 -0.78 -6.33
CA GLY A 48 -4.20 -0.26 -7.64
C GLY A 48 -3.93 1.23 -7.79
N ASP A 49 -4.27 2.02 -6.77
CA ASP A 49 -4.01 3.46 -6.73
C ASP A 49 -2.50 3.75 -6.79
N LEU A 50 -1.67 3.02 -6.03
CA LEU A 50 -0.21 3.09 -6.09
C LEU A 50 0.34 2.79 -7.49
N LYS A 51 -0.15 1.72 -8.14
CA LYS A 51 0.27 1.33 -9.48
C LYS A 51 -0.09 2.41 -10.51
N ASN A 52 -1.30 2.96 -10.42
CA ASN A 52 -1.75 4.02 -11.31
C ASN A 52 -0.90 5.29 -11.13
N THR A 53 -0.67 5.72 -9.89
CA THR A 53 0.18 6.87 -9.62
C THR A 53 1.59 6.65 -10.13
N LEU A 54 2.20 5.49 -9.85
CA LEU A 54 3.55 5.17 -10.34
C LEU A 54 3.61 5.18 -11.87
N SER A 55 2.62 4.61 -12.55
CA SER A 55 2.55 4.64 -14.02
C SER A 55 2.43 6.06 -14.56
N LEU A 56 1.65 6.93 -13.91
CA LEU A 56 1.51 8.33 -14.32
C LEU A 56 2.81 9.10 -14.11
N THR A 57 3.47 8.92 -12.95
CA THR A 57 4.77 9.55 -12.67
C THR A 57 5.84 9.06 -13.64
N ALA A 58 5.90 7.75 -13.92
CA ALA A 58 6.86 7.18 -14.86
C ALA A 58 6.66 7.70 -16.30
N ARG A 59 5.41 7.80 -16.77
CA ARG A 59 5.08 8.39 -18.08
C ARG A 59 5.49 9.86 -18.14
N PHE A 60 5.18 10.63 -17.10
CA PHE A 60 5.56 12.03 -17.02
C PHE A 60 7.09 12.21 -17.10
N ILE A 61 7.85 11.39 -16.37
CA ILE A 61 9.33 11.39 -16.43
C ILE A 61 9.82 11.03 -17.84
N SER A 62 9.26 9.98 -18.45
CA SER A 62 9.65 9.51 -19.78
C SER A 62 9.35 10.54 -20.88
N GLU A 63 8.16 11.15 -20.87
CA GLU A 63 7.76 12.18 -21.85
C GLU A 63 8.71 13.38 -21.84
N LYS A 64 9.12 13.83 -20.66
CA LYS A 64 10.03 14.97 -20.51
C LYS A 64 11.48 14.62 -20.88
N ASN A 65 11.93 13.40 -20.60
CA ASN A 65 13.24 12.93 -21.04
C ASN A 65 13.32 12.87 -22.58
N ASN A 66 12.25 12.38 -23.22
CA ASN A 66 12.14 12.29 -24.68
C ASN A 66 12.03 13.66 -25.39
N GLN A 67 11.67 14.73 -24.66
CA GLN A 67 11.66 16.10 -25.18
C GLN A 67 13.06 16.76 -25.19
N GLY A 68 14.12 16.00 -24.87
CA GLY A 68 15.50 16.52 -24.86
C GLY A 68 15.78 17.50 -23.72
N ALA A 69 14.84 17.65 -22.78
CA ALA A 69 15.08 18.39 -21.56
C ALA A 69 16.07 17.58 -20.71
N ASN A 70 17.25 18.12 -20.46
CA ASN A 70 18.16 17.54 -19.50
C ASN A 70 17.42 17.46 -18.15
N LEU A 71 17.12 16.25 -17.68
CA LEU A 71 16.40 16.02 -16.42
C LEU A 71 17.14 16.65 -15.23
N LEU A 72 18.46 16.84 -15.37
CA LEU A 72 19.35 17.50 -14.41
C LEU A 72 19.39 19.03 -14.58
N SER A 73 18.66 19.61 -15.54
CA SER A 73 18.51 21.06 -15.62
C SER A 73 17.75 21.55 -14.38
N GLY A 74 18.29 22.57 -13.71
CA GLY A 74 17.86 22.95 -12.37
C GLY A 74 16.37 23.34 -12.25
N GLU A 75 15.73 23.81 -13.32
CA GLU A 75 14.30 24.15 -13.32
C GLU A 75 13.40 22.91 -13.44
N VAL A 76 13.75 22.00 -14.36
CA VAL A 76 13.03 20.74 -14.56
C VAL A 76 13.16 19.85 -13.31
N MET A 77 14.35 19.74 -12.75
CA MET A 77 14.61 18.99 -11.51
C MET A 77 13.77 19.51 -10.33
N LYS A 78 13.69 20.82 -10.14
CA LYS A 78 12.86 21.43 -9.08
C LYS A 78 11.38 21.13 -9.27
N GLN A 79 10.90 21.15 -10.51
CA GLN A 79 9.52 20.79 -10.82
C GLN A 79 9.24 19.33 -10.45
N TYR A 80 10.14 18.40 -10.78
CA TYR A 80 10.02 17.00 -10.37
C TYR A 80 10.03 16.80 -8.87
N GLN A 81 10.94 17.45 -8.16
CA GLN A 81 11.00 17.40 -6.70
C GLN A 81 9.67 17.84 -6.10
N LYS A 82 9.09 18.94 -6.60
CA LYS A 82 7.78 19.44 -6.16
C LYS A 82 6.66 18.45 -6.43
N GLU A 83 6.62 17.86 -7.62
CA GLU A 83 5.59 16.87 -7.97
C GLU A 83 5.72 15.60 -7.12
N MET A 84 6.94 15.10 -6.91
CA MET A 84 7.19 13.96 -6.02
C MET A 84 6.76 14.24 -4.58
N ILE A 85 6.95 15.47 -4.07
CA ILE A 85 6.42 15.90 -2.76
C ILE A 85 4.89 15.80 -2.77
N ILE A 86 4.21 16.39 -3.75
CA ILE A 86 2.74 16.36 -3.87
C ILE A 86 2.22 14.91 -3.89
N PHE A 87 2.87 14.03 -4.67
CA PHE A 87 2.48 12.62 -4.74
C PHE A 87 2.67 11.91 -3.39
N ALA A 88 3.81 12.11 -2.73
CA ALA A 88 4.08 11.53 -1.42
C ALA A 88 3.13 12.09 -0.34
N GLU A 89 2.67 13.34 -0.47
CA GLU A 89 1.66 13.92 0.43
C GLU A 89 0.29 13.27 0.24
N MET A 90 -0.12 13.01 -1.01
CA MET A 90 -1.37 12.31 -1.34
C MET A 90 -1.38 10.86 -0.84
N LEU A 91 -0.24 10.19 -0.86
CA LEU A 91 -0.08 8.79 -0.49
C LEU A 91 0.48 8.66 0.93
N GLN A 92 -0.37 8.86 1.94
CA GLN A 92 0.05 8.86 3.36
C GLN A 92 0.71 7.55 3.84
N SER A 93 0.48 6.43 3.15
CA SER A 93 1.13 5.15 3.45
C SER A 93 2.57 5.06 2.95
N ILE A 94 3.02 5.97 2.08
CA ILE A 94 4.39 6.03 1.59
C ILE A 94 5.27 6.80 2.58
N THR A 95 6.30 6.12 3.08
CA THR A 95 7.35 6.75 3.89
C THR A 95 8.46 7.34 3.04
N GLN A 96 8.77 6.75 1.89
CA GLN A 96 9.83 7.22 1.00
C GLN A 96 9.46 7.02 -0.46
N PHE A 97 9.72 8.03 -1.28
CA PHE A 97 9.58 7.95 -2.73
C PHE A 97 10.89 8.40 -3.38
N ARG A 98 11.44 7.56 -4.26
CA ARG A 98 12.80 7.68 -4.78
C ARG A 98 12.82 7.57 -6.28
N TYR A 99 13.58 8.46 -6.92
CA TYR A 99 14.02 8.31 -8.30
C TYR A 99 15.48 7.86 -8.28
N ILE A 100 15.73 6.69 -8.85
CA ILE A 100 17.04 6.03 -8.87
C ILE A 100 17.45 5.86 -10.33
N ASP A 101 18.68 6.22 -10.67
CA ASP A 101 19.21 6.06 -12.02
C ASP A 101 19.59 4.60 -12.36
N GLU A 102 19.98 4.36 -13.60
CA GLU A 102 20.42 3.06 -14.12
C GLU A 102 21.69 2.51 -13.43
N ASN A 103 22.45 3.36 -12.75
CA ASN A 103 23.64 2.99 -11.97
C ASN A 103 23.32 2.75 -10.49
N GLY A 104 22.04 2.82 -10.11
CA GLY A 104 21.57 2.63 -8.75
C GLY A 104 21.75 3.84 -7.84
N GLN A 105 22.15 5.00 -8.36
CA GLN A 105 22.27 6.22 -7.58
C GLN A 105 20.91 6.88 -7.39
N GLU A 106 20.54 7.18 -6.14
CA GLU A 106 19.39 8.04 -5.85
C GLU A 106 19.66 9.44 -6.40
N ILE A 107 18.77 9.93 -7.27
CA ILE A 107 18.79 11.28 -7.87
C ILE A 107 17.83 12.21 -7.12
N ILE A 108 16.66 11.70 -6.73
CA ILE A 108 15.69 12.41 -5.89
C ILE A 108 15.21 11.44 -4.81
N ARG A 109 15.20 11.90 -3.56
CA ARG A 109 14.51 11.21 -2.47
C ARG A 109 13.63 12.19 -1.72
N VAL A 110 12.35 11.87 -1.64
CA VAL A 110 11.43 12.49 -0.70
C VAL A 110 11.10 11.47 0.38
N GLU A 111 11.06 11.94 1.62
CA GLU A 111 10.77 11.09 2.75
C GLU A 111 9.79 11.74 3.73
N ARG A 112 9.15 10.87 4.51
CA ARG A 112 8.29 11.21 5.62
C ARG A 112 8.91 10.56 6.86
N PRO A 113 9.61 11.33 7.71
CA PRO A 113 10.35 10.77 8.85
C PRO A 113 9.47 9.93 9.77
N ASN A 114 8.25 10.39 10.07
CA ASN A 114 7.26 9.62 10.82
C ASN A 114 5.88 9.66 10.15
N LYS A 115 5.02 8.69 10.48
CA LYS A 115 3.65 8.64 9.96
C LYS A 115 2.88 9.89 10.41
N GLY A 116 2.42 10.68 9.45
CA GLY A 116 1.70 11.94 9.68
C GLY A 116 2.57 13.21 9.63
N ASP A 117 3.90 13.09 9.57
CA ASP A 117 4.79 14.24 9.38
C ASP A 117 4.65 14.81 7.97
N THR A 118 5.08 16.05 7.75
CA THR A 118 5.20 16.63 6.41
C THR A 118 6.22 15.88 5.57
N VAL A 119 5.98 15.79 4.27
CA VAL A 119 6.96 15.22 3.35
C VAL A 119 8.10 16.21 3.15
N GLU A 120 9.33 15.73 3.22
CA GLU A 120 10.53 16.54 3.02
C GLU A 120 11.38 16.00 1.87
N LEU A 121 12.04 16.93 1.16
CA LEU A 121 13.07 16.59 0.18
C LEU A 121 14.38 16.33 0.92
N VAL A 122 15.01 15.21 0.60
CA VAL A 122 16.32 14.83 1.14
C VAL A 122 17.42 15.57 0.40
N SER A 123 18.39 16.07 1.15
CA SER A 123 19.58 16.74 0.62
C SER A 123 20.50 15.79 -0.16
N GLU A 124 21.22 16.34 -1.15
CA GLU A 124 22.07 15.56 -2.07
C GLU A 124 23.14 14.72 -1.35
N ASP A 125 23.72 15.25 -0.27
CA ASP A 125 24.72 14.57 0.56
C ASP A 125 24.17 13.33 1.29
N ARG A 126 22.85 13.22 1.42
CA ARG A 126 22.16 12.09 2.06
C ARG A 126 21.62 11.08 1.04
N LEU A 127 21.78 11.31 -0.26
CA LEU A 127 21.37 10.37 -1.31
C LEU A 127 22.30 9.16 -1.35
N GLN A 128 21.74 7.99 -1.57
CA GLN A 128 22.46 6.72 -1.42
C GLN A 128 22.59 5.99 -2.75
N ASN A 129 23.69 5.27 -2.94
CA ASN A 129 23.81 4.29 -4.03
C ASN A 129 23.26 2.92 -3.59
N LYS A 130 22.34 2.39 -4.39
CA LYS A 130 21.57 1.16 -4.17
C LYS A 130 21.89 0.04 -5.15
N ALA A 131 22.88 0.21 -6.03
CA ALA A 131 23.24 -0.78 -7.05
C ALA A 131 23.52 -2.19 -6.50
N HIS A 132 24.00 -2.26 -5.25
CA HIS A 132 24.35 -3.50 -4.60
C HIS A 132 23.14 -4.30 -4.08
N LEU A 133 21.97 -3.67 -3.93
CA LEU A 133 20.78 -4.28 -3.31
C LEU A 133 20.05 -5.23 -4.27
N TYR A 134 19.49 -6.31 -3.71
CA TYR A 134 18.88 -7.39 -4.51
C TYR A 134 17.71 -6.87 -5.36
N TYR A 135 16.82 -6.05 -4.80
CA TYR A 135 15.65 -5.54 -5.51
C TYR A 135 16.04 -4.65 -6.69
N PHE A 136 17.18 -3.94 -6.62
CA PHE A 136 17.67 -3.13 -7.74
C PHE A 136 18.16 -4.04 -8.86
N LYS A 137 19.00 -5.02 -8.52
CA LYS A 137 19.53 -6.01 -9.48
C LYS A 137 18.42 -6.80 -10.17
N GLU A 138 17.43 -7.25 -9.40
CA GLU A 138 16.28 -7.98 -9.94
C GLU A 138 15.43 -7.10 -10.85
N THR A 139 15.16 -5.85 -10.48
CA THR A 139 14.36 -4.93 -11.30
C THR A 139 15.06 -4.60 -12.62
N MET A 140 16.37 -4.37 -12.61
CA MET A 140 17.15 -4.11 -13.83
C MET A 140 17.28 -5.33 -14.74
N ALA A 141 17.00 -6.53 -14.23
CA ALA A 141 16.98 -7.77 -15.00
C ALA A 141 15.60 -8.10 -15.58
N LEU A 142 14.56 -7.33 -15.26
CA LEU A 142 13.25 -7.47 -15.86
C LEU A 142 13.27 -6.91 -17.28
N ASP A 143 12.56 -7.57 -18.19
CA ASP A 143 12.27 -7.01 -19.51
C ASP A 143 11.43 -5.74 -19.36
N GLU A 144 11.59 -4.78 -20.28
CA GLU A 144 10.71 -3.61 -20.34
C GLU A 144 9.25 -4.07 -20.48
N GLY A 145 8.39 -3.60 -19.56
CA GLY A 145 6.97 -3.95 -19.49
C GLY A 145 6.07 -3.09 -20.35
#